data_AF-A0A949HHU0-F1
#
_entry.id   AF-A0A949HHU0-F1
#
_cell.length_a   1.000
_cell.length_b   1.000
_cell.length_c   1.000
_cell.angle_alpha   90.00
_cell.angle_beta   90.00
_cell.angle_gamma   90.00
#
_symmetry.space_group_name_H-M   'P 1'
#
loop_
_entity.id
_entity.type
_entity.pdbx_description
1 polymer ?
#
loop_
_entity_poly.entity_id
_entity_poly.type
_entity_poly.pdbx_seq_one_letter_code
_entity_poly.pdbx_strand_id
1 'polypeptide(L)'
;MQSSVIKARPAFPRTVLLAVLVACLAPAFTASSASAATACNGYADLCDRPFNETVFVGTHNSMAADDYGWNAAVTTQTHTISEQLRRGVRALSLDVWYGKKDWLGVSNENGPTRSGIEPYLCHTHCRLGALRLESGFREVASFLNANPNEVLAIYFEDYVSVQDIRAVVESSGLMPFVHSGPLTQTLGQMIASGKRVVLISQNVSEANQTGWYPRLTSVGRDTDYDFNTTSKLTDQANLARSCQPTPWGASGKGRFFVMQHFVTNLIASRSSSRTVNAKDVLVRRALACREARGVLPSILLVDYYELGDVFGAARALNDLYEPPAPGTPTDGSGGGGAGGGDAGPGNGGNGEASGPVGALRISAFARSVKRGRAAQLSVELYNRSTQARTFTVKLQGGRGDGLSYRPTLKVRVPAQSTQEAQFVVRARRDASRGTVRLIATHGKLSSRISLVVR
;
A
#
# COMPACT_ATOMS: atom_id res chain seq x y z
N MET A 1 -74.50 41.16 60.95
CA MET A 1 -73.85 40.19 61.86
C MET A 1 -74.02 38.80 61.28
N GLN A 2 -72.97 37.99 61.41
CA GLN A 2 -72.71 36.72 60.73
C GLN A 2 -73.67 35.58 61.12
N SER A 3 -73.88 34.63 60.19
CA SER A 3 -73.79 33.15 60.38
C SER A 3 -74.36 32.46 59.12
N SER A 4 -73.55 31.93 58.19
CA SER A 4 -72.84 30.63 58.20
C SER A 4 -73.77 29.40 58.12
N VAL A 5 -73.93 28.82 56.93
CA VAL A 5 -74.34 27.41 56.74
C VAL A 5 -73.47 26.75 55.65
N ILE A 6 -72.46 26.02 56.12
CA ILE A 6 -71.97 24.69 55.73
C ILE A 6 -72.12 24.28 54.24
N LYS A 7 -70.99 24.19 53.53
CA LYS A 7 -70.85 23.37 52.32
C LYS A 7 -70.06 22.10 52.62
N ALA A 8 -70.67 20.96 52.32
CA ALA A 8 -70.13 19.62 52.44
C ALA A 8 -68.95 19.36 51.49
N ARG A 9 -67.98 18.55 51.96
CA ARG A 9 -66.91 17.97 51.13
C ARG A 9 -67.40 16.64 50.52
N PRO A 10 -67.06 16.31 49.27
CA PRO A 10 -66.96 14.92 48.84
C PRO A 10 -65.51 14.43 48.86
N ALA A 11 -65.36 13.18 49.26
CA ALA A 11 -64.11 12.45 49.39
C ALA A 11 -63.49 12.11 48.02
N PHE A 12 -62.16 12.21 47.92
CA PHE A 12 -61.39 11.65 46.81
C PHE A 12 -61.26 10.12 46.98
N PRO A 13 -61.58 9.30 45.96
CA PRO A 13 -61.12 7.92 45.94
C PRO A 13 -59.66 7.87 45.49
N ARG A 14 -58.83 7.15 46.26
CA ARG A 14 -57.47 6.77 45.89
C ARG A 14 -57.53 5.71 44.80
N THR A 15 -57.30 6.10 43.54
CA THR A 15 -57.05 5.13 42.47
C THR A 15 -55.56 4.79 42.45
N VAL A 16 -55.27 3.52 42.69
CA VAL A 16 -53.94 2.91 42.68
C VAL A 16 -53.40 2.91 41.24
N LEU A 17 -52.25 3.57 41.02
CA LEU A 17 -51.53 3.53 39.75
C LEU A 17 -50.70 2.23 39.70
N LEU A 18 -51.15 1.24 38.92
CA LEU A 18 -50.36 0.05 38.62
C LEU A 18 -49.27 0.45 37.59
N ALA A 19 -48.02 0.58 38.03
CA ALA A 19 -46.89 0.75 37.14
C ALA A 19 -46.52 -0.61 36.52
N VAL A 20 -46.85 -0.80 35.24
CA VAL A 20 -46.36 -1.94 34.45
C VAL A 20 -44.91 -1.67 34.06
N LEU A 21 -43.97 -2.32 34.76
CA LEU A 21 -42.56 -2.40 34.38
C LEU A 21 -42.43 -3.28 33.13
N VAL A 22 -42.36 -2.66 31.96
CA VAL A 22 -41.89 -3.32 30.74
C VAL A 22 -40.38 -3.47 30.88
N ALA A 23 -39.92 -4.66 31.24
CA ALA A 23 -38.51 -5.02 31.16
C ALA A 23 -38.12 -5.10 29.67
N CYS A 24 -37.59 -4.00 29.13
CA CYS A 24 -36.88 -4.03 27.86
C CYS A 24 -35.64 -4.93 28.00
N LEU A 25 -35.75 -6.19 27.59
CA LEU A 25 -34.58 -6.98 27.22
C LEU A 25 -33.99 -6.37 25.94
N ALA A 26 -33.09 -5.40 26.11
CA ALA A 26 -32.20 -5.01 25.04
C ALA A 26 -31.29 -6.22 24.73
N PRO A 27 -31.23 -6.73 23.48
CA PRO A 27 -30.21 -7.69 23.13
C PRO A 27 -28.86 -6.98 23.29
N ALA A 28 -28.05 -7.48 24.22
CA ALA A 28 -26.67 -7.06 24.34
C ALA A 28 -25.95 -7.46 23.05
N PHE A 29 -25.85 -6.54 22.10
CA PHE A 29 -24.89 -6.63 21.02
C PHE A 29 -23.53 -6.62 21.68
N THR A 30 -22.93 -7.81 21.84
CA THR A 30 -21.50 -7.91 22.06
C THR A 30 -20.85 -7.27 20.86
N ALA A 31 -20.34 -6.04 21.02
CA ALA A 31 -19.47 -5.42 20.05
C ALA A 31 -18.29 -6.38 19.89
N SER A 32 -18.32 -7.19 18.83
CA SER A 32 -17.20 -8.02 18.44
C SER A 32 -16.04 -7.05 18.29
N SER A 33 -15.08 -7.13 19.21
CA SER A 33 -13.88 -6.32 19.16
C SER A 33 -13.21 -6.75 17.87
N ALA A 34 -13.36 -5.95 16.80
CA ALA A 34 -12.74 -6.25 15.53
C ALA A 34 -11.25 -6.46 15.82
N SER A 35 -10.79 -7.70 15.68
CA SER A 35 -9.37 -8.01 15.82
C SER A 35 -8.66 -7.06 14.87
N ALA A 36 -7.81 -6.19 15.40
CA ALA A 36 -6.98 -5.34 14.57
C ALA A 36 -6.28 -6.25 13.55
N ALA A 37 -6.42 -5.93 12.26
CA ALA A 37 -5.84 -6.76 11.22
C ALA A 37 -4.35 -6.91 11.50
N THR A 38 -3.87 -8.15 11.64
CA THR A 38 -2.46 -8.43 11.92
C THR A 38 -1.55 -8.03 10.75
N ALA A 39 -2.15 -7.88 9.57
CA ALA A 39 -1.52 -7.40 8.35
C ALA A 39 -2.55 -6.69 7.47
N CYS A 40 -2.11 -5.66 6.73
CA CYS A 40 -2.93 -4.93 5.78
C CYS A 40 -2.30 -5.10 4.40
N ASN A 41 -3.06 -5.61 3.43
CA ASN A 41 -2.52 -6.03 2.14
C ASN A 41 -1.30 -6.97 2.25
N GLY A 42 -1.30 -7.85 3.26
CA GLY A 42 -0.23 -8.83 3.50
C GLY A 42 0.95 -8.34 4.35
N TYR A 43 0.98 -7.06 4.78
CA TYR A 43 2.08 -6.52 5.60
C TYR A 43 1.57 -5.75 6.82
N ALA A 44 2.12 -6.05 8.01
CA ALA A 44 1.79 -5.32 9.24
C ALA A 44 2.18 -3.83 9.14
N ASP A 45 3.35 -3.54 8.56
CA ASP A 45 3.89 -2.17 8.38
C ASP A 45 3.01 -1.26 7.50
N LEU A 46 2.04 -1.82 6.75
CA LEU A 46 1.08 -1.05 5.96
C LEU A 46 -0.15 -0.61 6.76
N CYS A 47 -0.44 -1.24 7.91
CA CYS A 47 -1.67 -0.93 8.66
C CYS A 47 -1.72 0.48 9.22
N ASP A 48 -0.56 1.03 9.60
CA ASP A 48 -0.44 2.40 10.10
C ASP A 48 -0.26 3.45 9.00
N ARG A 49 -0.18 3.03 7.72
CA ARG A 49 0.03 3.95 6.61
C ARG A 49 -1.28 4.53 6.10
N PRO A 50 -1.35 5.86 5.88
CA PRO A 50 -2.44 6.48 5.15
C PRO A 50 -2.64 5.87 3.77
N PHE A 51 -3.88 5.73 3.33
CA PHE A 51 -4.20 5.20 2.00
C PHE A 51 -3.52 6.00 0.88
N ASN A 52 -3.58 7.33 0.93
CA ASN A 52 -2.95 8.20 -0.07
C ASN A 52 -1.41 8.25 -0.01
N GLU A 53 -0.77 7.65 0.99
CA GLU A 53 0.69 7.56 1.12
C GLU A 53 1.22 6.13 0.99
N THR A 54 0.34 5.18 0.68
CA THR A 54 0.71 3.80 0.37
C THR A 54 0.87 3.63 -1.14
N VAL A 55 1.94 2.95 -1.55
CA VAL A 55 2.21 2.63 -2.95
C VAL A 55 1.58 1.30 -3.32
N PHE A 56 0.51 1.32 -4.10
CA PHE A 56 -0.16 0.14 -4.64
C PHE A 56 0.39 -0.19 -6.03
N VAL A 57 0.52 -1.49 -6.31
CA VAL A 57 0.62 -1.96 -7.70
C VAL A 57 -0.76 -1.84 -8.33
N GLY A 58 -0.83 -1.14 -9.46
CA GLY A 58 -2.05 -1.02 -10.23
C GLY A 58 -1.88 -1.40 -11.70
N THR A 59 -2.97 -1.82 -12.32
CA THR A 59 -3.00 -2.24 -13.72
C THR A 59 -3.77 -1.23 -14.58
N HIS A 60 -3.16 -0.79 -15.67
CA HIS A 60 -3.80 0.05 -16.67
C HIS A 60 -4.79 -0.81 -17.49
N ASN A 61 -6.02 -0.30 -17.65
CA ASN A 61 -7.15 -1.00 -18.28
C ASN A 61 -7.27 -2.43 -17.78
N SER A 62 -7.46 -2.60 -16.47
CA SER A 62 -7.41 -3.90 -15.77
C SER A 62 -8.35 -4.95 -16.35
N MET A 63 -9.43 -4.55 -17.00
CA MET A 63 -10.37 -5.46 -17.68
C MET A 63 -9.83 -6.03 -19.00
N ALA A 64 -8.88 -5.35 -19.65
CA ALA A 64 -8.44 -5.63 -21.00
C ALA A 64 -7.40 -6.76 -20.99
N ALA A 65 -7.90 -7.98 -20.77
CA ALA A 65 -7.06 -9.13 -20.48
C ALA A 65 -7.27 -10.33 -21.41
N ASP A 66 -6.18 -11.03 -21.70
CA ASP A 66 -6.17 -12.25 -22.52
C ASP A 66 -7.06 -13.36 -21.94
N ASP A 67 -7.06 -13.53 -20.62
CA ASP A 67 -7.84 -14.58 -19.93
C ASP A 67 -9.37 -14.39 -20.07
N TYR A 68 -9.84 -13.20 -20.45
CA TYR A 68 -11.24 -12.98 -20.83
C TYR A 68 -11.54 -13.31 -22.30
N GLY A 69 -10.53 -13.71 -23.08
CA GLY A 69 -10.66 -13.99 -24.52
C GLY A 69 -10.77 -12.74 -25.38
N TRP A 70 -10.24 -11.60 -24.92
CA TRP A 70 -10.28 -10.35 -25.68
C TRP A 70 -9.34 -10.39 -26.89
N ASN A 71 -9.57 -9.50 -27.85
CA ASN A 71 -8.67 -9.35 -28.99
C ASN A 71 -7.30 -8.85 -28.50
N ALA A 72 -6.22 -9.58 -28.84
CA ALA A 72 -4.85 -9.25 -28.43
C ALA A 72 -4.38 -7.83 -28.83
N ALA A 73 -5.02 -7.18 -29.81
CA ALA A 73 -4.71 -5.81 -30.19
C ALA A 73 -5.16 -4.77 -29.16
N VAL A 74 -6.08 -5.10 -28.25
CA VAL A 74 -6.61 -4.18 -27.23
C VAL A 74 -6.28 -4.59 -25.80
N THR A 75 -5.68 -5.77 -25.60
CA THR A 75 -5.29 -6.24 -24.26
C THR A 75 -4.08 -5.48 -23.74
N THR A 76 -4.12 -5.13 -22.46
CA THR A 76 -3.02 -4.55 -21.69
C THR A 76 -2.55 -5.46 -20.56
N GLN A 77 -3.33 -6.50 -20.24
CA GLN A 77 -3.04 -7.46 -19.18
C GLN A 77 -3.14 -8.90 -19.70
N THR A 78 -2.49 -9.85 -19.02
CA THR A 78 -2.71 -11.28 -19.28
C THR A 78 -3.96 -11.76 -18.54
N HIS A 79 -4.13 -11.30 -17.30
CA HIS A 79 -4.96 -11.97 -16.31
C HIS A 79 -6.30 -11.27 -16.04
N THR A 80 -7.33 -12.02 -15.66
CA THR A 80 -8.62 -11.45 -15.23
C THR A 80 -8.48 -10.53 -14.00
N ILE A 81 -9.49 -9.72 -13.70
CA ILE A 81 -9.50 -8.85 -12.53
C ILE A 81 -9.31 -9.67 -11.24
N SER A 82 -10.05 -10.78 -11.09
CA SER A 82 -9.90 -11.69 -9.95
C SER A 82 -8.47 -12.20 -9.79
N GLU A 83 -7.84 -12.57 -10.90
CA GLU A 83 -6.49 -13.12 -10.93
C GLU A 83 -5.42 -12.07 -10.59
N GLN A 84 -5.58 -10.85 -11.11
CA GLN A 84 -4.75 -9.70 -10.75
C GLN A 84 -4.80 -9.43 -9.24
N LEU A 85 -6.00 -9.36 -8.67
CA LEU A 85 -6.21 -9.16 -7.23
C LEU A 85 -5.56 -10.29 -6.42
N ARG A 86 -5.76 -11.54 -6.82
CA ARG A 86 -5.14 -12.70 -6.15
C ARG A 86 -3.62 -12.66 -6.16
N ARG A 87 -3.01 -12.04 -7.17
CA ARG A 87 -1.54 -11.91 -7.30
C ARG A 87 -0.96 -10.67 -6.62
N GLY A 88 -1.80 -9.86 -5.97
CA GLY A 88 -1.35 -8.73 -5.16
C GLY A 88 -1.57 -7.35 -5.78
N VAL A 89 -2.21 -7.26 -6.95
CA VAL A 89 -2.67 -5.96 -7.48
C VAL A 89 -3.71 -5.38 -6.54
N ARG A 90 -3.60 -4.10 -6.21
CA ARG A 90 -4.50 -3.39 -5.27
C ARG A 90 -4.99 -2.05 -5.80
N ALA A 91 -4.71 -1.75 -7.06
CA ALA A 91 -5.31 -0.65 -7.78
C ALA A 91 -5.76 -1.13 -9.17
N LEU A 92 -6.97 -0.79 -9.57
CA LEU A 92 -7.51 -1.14 -10.88
C LEU A 92 -7.83 0.14 -11.64
N SER A 93 -7.38 0.25 -12.89
CA SER A 93 -7.83 1.31 -13.80
C SER A 93 -8.91 0.76 -14.71
N LEU A 94 -10.10 1.37 -14.68
CA LEU A 94 -11.29 0.89 -15.38
C LEU A 94 -11.91 1.94 -16.29
N ASP A 95 -11.82 1.74 -17.60
CA ASP A 95 -12.61 2.43 -18.62
C ASP A 95 -14.05 1.94 -18.61
N VAL A 96 -15.01 2.86 -18.54
CA VAL A 96 -16.44 2.51 -18.49
C VAL A 96 -17.19 3.26 -19.58
N TRP A 97 -17.90 2.50 -20.42
CA TRP A 97 -18.71 3.01 -21.53
C TRP A 97 -20.12 2.44 -21.47
N TYR A 98 -21.09 3.15 -22.06
CA TYR A 98 -22.36 2.52 -22.38
C TYR A 98 -22.19 1.57 -23.55
N GLY A 99 -22.78 0.39 -23.45
CA GLY A 99 -22.76 -0.57 -24.54
C GLY A 99 -24.02 -1.41 -24.63
N LYS A 100 -24.23 -1.97 -25.82
CA LYS A 100 -25.33 -2.87 -26.14
C LYS A 100 -24.79 -4.17 -26.71
N LYS A 101 -25.20 -5.28 -26.11
CA LYS A 101 -24.87 -6.61 -26.61
C LYS A 101 -25.82 -7.00 -27.74
N ASP A 102 -25.24 -7.43 -28.85
CA ASP A 102 -25.95 -8.03 -29.99
C ASP A 102 -25.24 -9.34 -30.42
N TRP A 103 -25.59 -9.84 -31.60
CA TRP A 103 -25.05 -11.10 -32.13
C TRP A 103 -23.59 -10.97 -32.64
N LEU A 104 -23.08 -9.76 -32.84
CA LEU A 104 -21.70 -9.46 -33.26
C LEU A 104 -20.77 -9.12 -32.09
N GLY A 105 -21.30 -8.89 -30.89
CA GLY A 105 -20.53 -8.53 -29.71
C GLY A 105 -21.18 -7.39 -28.93
N VAL A 106 -20.39 -6.45 -28.43
CA VAL A 106 -20.88 -5.28 -27.70
C VAL A 106 -20.53 -4.01 -28.49
N SER A 107 -21.53 -3.25 -28.95
CA SER A 107 -21.32 -1.91 -29.51
C SER A 107 -21.19 -0.87 -28.41
N ASN A 108 -20.37 0.17 -28.61
CA ASN A 108 -20.47 1.40 -27.84
C ASN A 108 -21.78 2.10 -28.18
N GLU A 109 -22.44 2.68 -27.18
CA GLU A 109 -23.71 3.36 -27.33
C GLU A 109 -23.68 4.73 -26.65
N ASN A 110 -24.59 5.60 -27.07
CA ASN A 110 -24.76 6.92 -26.46
C ASN A 110 -25.96 6.94 -25.51
N GLY A 111 -25.82 7.75 -24.46
CA GLY A 111 -26.87 8.01 -23.50
C GLY A 111 -26.96 6.95 -22.40
N PRO A 112 -27.77 7.22 -21.36
CA PRO A 112 -27.82 6.43 -20.15
C PRO A 112 -28.42 5.04 -20.36
N THR A 113 -28.35 4.25 -19.29
CA THR A 113 -28.94 2.91 -19.22
C THR A 113 -30.42 2.93 -19.64
N ARG A 114 -30.78 2.03 -20.56
CA ARG A 114 -32.14 1.82 -21.09
C ARG A 114 -32.24 0.42 -21.67
N SER A 115 -33.39 0.03 -22.23
CA SER A 115 -33.61 -1.34 -22.72
C SER A 115 -32.48 -1.81 -23.68
N GLY A 116 -31.65 -2.74 -23.18
CA GLY A 116 -30.50 -3.33 -23.87
C GLY A 116 -29.19 -2.52 -23.83
N ILE A 117 -29.15 -1.33 -23.23
CA ILE A 117 -27.96 -0.49 -23.07
C ILE A 117 -27.63 -0.39 -21.59
N GLU A 118 -26.39 -0.73 -21.23
CA GLU A 118 -25.90 -0.77 -19.85
C GLU A 118 -24.41 -0.44 -19.78
N PRO A 119 -23.83 -0.19 -18.59
CA PRO A 119 -22.40 0.05 -18.45
C PRO A 119 -21.55 -1.20 -18.69
N TYR A 120 -20.56 -1.06 -19.58
CA TYR A 120 -19.52 -2.04 -19.90
C TYR A 120 -18.13 -1.48 -19.63
N LEU A 121 -17.22 -2.38 -19.27
CA LEU A 121 -15.78 -2.16 -19.25
C LEU A 121 -15.22 -2.51 -20.63
N CYS A 122 -14.62 -1.53 -21.30
CA CYS A 122 -13.94 -1.73 -22.59
C CYS A 122 -12.93 -0.62 -22.89
N HIS A 123 -11.87 -0.95 -23.63
CA HIS A 123 -10.84 0.01 -24.02
C HIS A 123 -11.20 0.66 -25.37
N THR A 124 -11.87 1.81 -25.32
CA THR A 124 -12.41 2.59 -26.45
C THR A 124 -13.46 1.85 -27.31
N HIS A 125 -13.16 0.68 -27.85
CA HIS A 125 -14.02 -0.08 -28.76
C HIS A 125 -14.52 -1.38 -28.12
N CYS A 126 -15.74 -1.36 -27.59
CA CYS A 126 -16.34 -2.50 -26.89
C CYS A 126 -16.48 -3.77 -27.76
N ARG A 127 -16.46 -3.64 -29.09
CA ARG A 127 -16.51 -4.79 -30.01
C ARG A 127 -15.25 -5.65 -29.99
N LEU A 128 -14.12 -5.08 -29.59
CA LEU A 128 -12.83 -5.78 -29.55
C LEU A 128 -12.61 -6.53 -28.22
N GLY A 129 -13.46 -6.26 -27.24
CA GLY A 129 -13.42 -6.85 -25.92
C GLY A 129 -14.28 -6.03 -24.97
N ALA A 130 -15.17 -6.69 -24.25
CA ALA A 130 -16.03 -6.05 -23.28
C ALA A 130 -16.39 -6.99 -22.13
N LEU A 131 -16.52 -6.41 -20.94
CA LEU A 131 -17.01 -7.08 -19.73
C LEU A 131 -18.11 -6.20 -19.13
N ARG A 132 -19.26 -6.76 -18.74
CA ARG A 132 -20.29 -5.95 -18.04
C ARG A 132 -19.67 -5.35 -16.79
N LEU A 133 -19.90 -4.06 -16.51
CA LEU A 133 -19.36 -3.40 -15.31
C LEU A 133 -19.74 -4.15 -14.03
N GLU A 134 -20.99 -4.62 -13.98
CA GLU A 134 -21.50 -5.42 -12.88
C GLU A 134 -20.70 -6.70 -12.66
N SER A 135 -20.28 -7.38 -13.74
CA SER A 135 -19.47 -8.60 -13.65
C SER A 135 -18.08 -8.31 -13.09
N GLY A 136 -17.43 -7.24 -13.56
CA GLY A 136 -16.14 -6.80 -13.00
C GLY A 136 -16.23 -6.43 -11.52
N PHE A 137 -17.28 -5.70 -11.11
CA PHE A 137 -17.47 -5.38 -9.68
C PHE A 137 -17.82 -6.60 -8.83
N ARG A 138 -18.55 -7.60 -9.37
CA ARG A 138 -18.79 -8.86 -8.66
C ARG A 138 -17.49 -9.64 -8.41
N GLU A 139 -16.55 -9.62 -9.35
CA GLU A 139 -15.20 -10.17 -9.13
C GLU A 139 -14.49 -9.48 -7.96
N VAL A 140 -14.51 -8.15 -7.93
CA VAL A 140 -13.92 -7.35 -6.83
C VAL A 140 -14.62 -7.63 -5.50
N ALA A 141 -15.96 -7.64 -5.47
CA ALA A 141 -16.73 -7.90 -4.26
C ALA A 141 -16.49 -9.31 -3.72
N SER A 142 -16.42 -10.31 -4.61
CA SER A 142 -16.07 -11.69 -4.25
C SER A 142 -14.68 -11.78 -3.61
N PHE A 143 -13.68 -11.12 -4.22
CA PHE A 143 -12.34 -11.04 -3.67
C PHE A 143 -12.33 -10.39 -2.27
N LEU A 144 -13.04 -9.28 -2.08
CA LEU A 144 -13.08 -8.58 -0.79
C LEU A 144 -13.78 -9.39 0.30
N ASN A 145 -14.82 -10.15 -0.04
CA ASN A 145 -15.47 -11.07 0.88
C ASN A 145 -14.52 -12.17 1.35
N ALA A 146 -13.75 -12.76 0.44
CA ALA A 146 -12.79 -13.81 0.76
C ALA A 146 -11.53 -13.28 1.50
N ASN A 147 -11.22 -12.00 1.36
CA ASN A 147 -9.99 -11.40 1.87
C ASN A 147 -10.31 -10.13 2.71
N PRO A 148 -10.59 -10.27 4.02
CA PRO A 148 -11.07 -9.17 4.86
C PRO A 148 -10.02 -8.08 5.14
N ASN A 149 -8.74 -8.40 4.98
CA ASN A 149 -7.60 -7.51 5.29
C ASN A 149 -7.07 -6.74 4.07
N GLU A 150 -7.87 -6.67 3.00
CA GLU A 150 -7.48 -6.07 1.73
C GLU A 150 -8.16 -4.73 1.52
N VAL A 151 -7.37 -3.73 1.14
CA VAL A 151 -7.78 -2.38 0.76
C VAL A 151 -7.31 -2.11 -0.66
N LEU A 152 -8.19 -1.58 -1.50
CA LEU A 152 -7.91 -1.32 -2.91
C LEU A 152 -8.44 0.02 -3.42
N ALA A 153 -7.88 0.47 -4.53
CA ALA A 153 -8.33 1.60 -5.31
C ALA A 153 -8.96 1.15 -6.63
N ILE A 154 -10.02 1.81 -7.07
CA ILE A 154 -10.50 1.74 -8.45
C ILE A 154 -10.51 3.15 -9.01
N TYR A 155 -9.65 3.38 -10.00
CA TYR A 155 -9.53 4.61 -10.76
C TYR A 155 -10.25 4.44 -12.10
N PHE A 156 -11.19 5.33 -12.42
CA PHE A 156 -12.00 5.19 -13.61
C PHE A 156 -11.63 6.18 -14.69
N GLU A 157 -11.60 5.72 -15.94
CA GLU A 157 -11.85 6.57 -17.10
C GLU A 157 -13.33 6.45 -17.47
N ASP A 158 -14.15 7.30 -16.87
CA ASP A 158 -15.60 7.16 -16.86
C ASP A 158 -16.31 7.97 -17.95
N TYR A 159 -17.07 7.28 -18.80
CA TYR A 159 -17.93 7.85 -19.86
C TYR A 159 -19.42 7.57 -19.62
N VAL A 160 -19.75 7.15 -18.39
CA VAL A 160 -21.12 6.85 -17.95
C VAL A 160 -21.51 7.77 -16.80
N SER A 161 -22.80 7.86 -16.50
CA SER A 161 -23.32 8.74 -15.45
C SER A 161 -22.97 8.21 -14.06
N VAL A 162 -22.81 9.13 -13.09
CA VAL A 162 -22.63 8.77 -11.67
C VAL A 162 -23.79 7.90 -11.16
N GLN A 163 -25.01 8.18 -11.62
CA GLN A 163 -26.22 7.44 -11.25
C GLN A 163 -26.13 5.97 -11.69
N ASP A 164 -25.70 5.72 -12.93
CA ASP A 164 -25.56 4.36 -13.45
C ASP A 164 -24.37 3.62 -12.83
N ILE A 165 -23.25 4.31 -12.54
CA ILE A 165 -22.15 3.73 -11.75
C ILE A 165 -22.67 3.31 -10.37
N ARG A 166 -23.41 4.20 -9.68
CA ARG A 166 -23.97 3.90 -8.36
C ARG A 166 -24.87 2.68 -8.38
N ALA A 167 -25.78 2.61 -9.35
CA ALA A 167 -26.70 1.48 -9.49
C ALA A 167 -25.94 0.16 -9.63
N VAL A 168 -24.85 0.14 -10.40
CA VAL A 168 -24.03 -1.06 -10.58
C VAL A 168 -23.16 -1.37 -9.35
N VAL A 169 -22.65 -0.35 -8.63
CA VAL A 169 -21.96 -0.53 -7.33
C VAL A 169 -22.89 -1.17 -6.30
N GLU A 170 -24.17 -0.78 -6.29
CA GLU A 170 -25.20 -1.36 -5.42
C GLU A 170 -25.57 -2.79 -5.85
N SER A 171 -25.86 -3.02 -7.13
CA SER A 171 -26.32 -4.33 -7.64
C SER A 171 -25.23 -5.42 -7.61
N SER A 172 -23.95 -5.02 -7.72
CA SER A 172 -22.81 -5.94 -7.64
C SER A 172 -22.45 -6.37 -6.21
N GLY A 173 -23.02 -5.72 -5.19
CA GLY A 173 -22.67 -5.93 -3.78
C GLY A 173 -21.36 -5.26 -3.36
N LEU A 174 -20.84 -4.31 -4.14
CA LEU A 174 -19.61 -3.59 -3.81
C LEU A 174 -19.83 -2.46 -2.79
N MET A 175 -21.03 -1.87 -2.77
CA MET A 175 -21.38 -0.71 -1.92
C MET A 175 -21.00 -0.84 -0.43
N PRO A 176 -21.14 -2.00 0.25
CA PRO A 176 -20.73 -2.14 1.65
C PRO A 176 -19.25 -1.83 1.89
N PHE A 177 -18.38 -2.04 0.89
CA PHE A 177 -16.94 -1.80 0.98
C PHE A 177 -16.51 -0.39 0.56
N VAL A 178 -17.40 0.40 -0.04
CA VAL A 178 -17.03 1.71 -0.58
C VAL A 178 -16.70 2.70 0.54
N HIS A 179 -15.50 3.29 0.43
CA HIS A 179 -14.97 4.28 1.34
C HIS A 179 -15.32 5.70 0.90
N SER A 180 -15.98 6.45 1.78
CA SER A 180 -16.35 7.86 1.58
C SER A 180 -15.60 8.82 2.52
N GLY A 181 -14.69 8.30 3.35
CA GLY A 181 -13.93 9.10 4.30
C GLY A 181 -12.67 9.74 3.68
N PRO A 182 -11.90 10.51 4.48
CA PRO A 182 -10.63 11.07 4.04
C PRO A 182 -9.65 9.98 3.57
N LEU A 183 -8.92 10.23 2.49
CA LEU A 183 -7.87 9.32 2.01
C LEU A 183 -6.62 9.29 2.92
N THR A 184 -6.61 10.11 3.97
CA THR A 184 -5.58 10.10 5.02
C THR A 184 -5.84 9.04 6.09
N GLN A 185 -7.01 8.37 6.08
CA GLN A 185 -7.25 7.23 6.95
C GLN A 185 -6.26 6.11 6.64
N THR A 186 -5.81 5.42 7.69
CA THR A 186 -4.85 4.34 7.52
C THR A 186 -5.52 3.08 6.98
N LEU A 187 -4.75 2.18 6.38
CA LEU A 187 -5.31 0.91 5.90
C LEU A 187 -5.94 0.09 7.02
N GLY A 188 -5.36 0.10 8.22
CA GLY A 188 -5.92 -0.55 9.39
C GLY A 188 -7.29 0.01 9.79
N GLN A 189 -7.47 1.34 9.72
CA GLN A 189 -8.76 1.99 9.99
C GLN A 189 -9.80 1.64 8.92
N MET A 190 -9.39 1.63 7.65
CA MET A 190 -10.26 1.23 6.54
C MET A 190 -10.73 -0.21 6.69
N ILE A 191 -9.82 -1.13 7.05
CA ILE A 191 -10.17 -2.54 7.32
C ILE A 191 -11.11 -2.65 8.52
N ALA A 192 -10.80 -1.99 9.63
CA ALA A 192 -11.62 -2.04 10.85
C ALA A 192 -13.06 -1.53 10.61
N SER A 193 -13.24 -0.55 9.73
CA SER A 193 -14.56 -0.04 9.36
C SER A 193 -15.29 -0.86 8.30
N GLY A 194 -14.60 -1.82 7.66
CA GLY A 194 -15.09 -2.55 6.49
C GLY A 194 -15.12 -1.72 5.19
N LYS A 195 -14.78 -0.42 5.23
CA LYS A 195 -14.75 0.49 4.09
C LYS A 195 -13.37 0.45 3.42
N ARG A 196 -13.21 -0.45 2.47
CA ARG A 196 -11.92 -0.90 1.94
C ARG A 196 -11.71 -0.64 0.44
N VAL A 197 -12.65 0.03 -0.22
CA VAL A 197 -12.59 0.34 -1.66
C VAL A 197 -12.73 1.84 -1.87
N VAL A 198 -11.72 2.47 -2.44
CA VAL A 198 -11.81 3.87 -2.87
C VAL A 198 -12.12 3.91 -4.36
N LEU A 199 -13.24 4.53 -4.74
CA LEU A 199 -13.63 4.73 -6.13
C LEU A 199 -13.28 6.17 -6.54
N ILE A 200 -12.62 6.37 -7.68
CA ILE A 200 -12.13 7.69 -8.11
C ILE A 200 -12.48 7.93 -9.58
N SER A 201 -13.20 9.00 -9.87
CA SER A 201 -13.56 9.43 -11.22
C SER A 201 -12.43 10.23 -11.88
N GLN A 202 -12.18 10.03 -13.17
CA GLN A 202 -11.32 10.92 -13.96
C GLN A 202 -12.14 12.04 -14.62
N ASN A 203 -13.30 11.72 -15.18
CA ASN A 203 -13.95 12.57 -16.18
C ASN A 203 -15.21 13.26 -15.66
N VAL A 204 -16.02 12.60 -14.83
CA VAL A 204 -17.36 13.08 -14.48
C VAL A 204 -17.30 14.16 -13.40
N SER A 205 -17.82 15.34 -13.71
CA SER A 205 -17.72 16.54 -12.86
C SER A 205 -18.57 16.44 -11.58
N GLU A 206 -19.73 15.80 -11.70
CA GLU A 206 -20.74 15.57 -10.67
C GLU A 206 -20.24 14.60 -9.59
N ALA A 207 -19.19 13.83 -9.89
CA ALA A 207 -18.60 12.85 -8.99
C ALA A 207 -18.22 13.49 -7.63
N ASN A 208 -17.67 14.71 -7.65
CA ASN A 208 -17.31 15.47 -6.44
C ASN A 208 -18.46 15.75 -5.48
N GLN A 209 -19.71 15.75 -5.96
CA GLN A 209 -20.89 16.07 -5.16
C GLN A 209 -21.44 14.85 -4.41
N THR A 210 -20.90 13.66 -4.70
CA THR A 210 -21.44 12.39 -4.19
C THR A 210 -20.97 12.04 -2.77
N GLY A 211 -19.80 12.54 -2.37
CA GLY A 211 -19.12 12.17 -1.13
C GLY A 211 -18.46 10.78 -1.10
N TRP A 212 -18.70 9.89 -2.07
CA TRP A 212 -18.13 8.54 -2.12
C TRP A 212 -17.35 8.23 -3.41
N TYR A 213 -17.48 9.09 -4.43
CA TYR A 213 -16.85 8.95 -5.74
C TYR A 213 -16.17 10.26 -6.14
N PRO A 214 -15.11 10.70 -5.44
CA PRO A 214 -14.44 11.95 -5.77
C PRO A 214 -13.81 11.93 -7.16
N ARG A 215 -13.71 13.09 -7.80
CA ARG A 215 -12.87 13.26 -8.98
C ARG A 215 -11.40 13.27 -8.58
N LEU A 216 -10.53 12.70 -9.42
CA LEU A 216 -9.08 12.63 -9.18
C LEU A 216 -8.51 14.01 -8.85
N THR A 217 -8.88 15.06 -9.59
CA THR A 217 -8.36 16.42 -9.37
C THR A 217 -8.70 16.99 -7.98
N SER A 218 -9.71 16.47 -7.31
CA SER A 218 -10.11 16.90 -5.97
C SER A 218 -9.31 16.22 -4.87
N VAL A 219 -8.87 14.99 -5.09
CA VAL A 219 -8.21 14.15 -4.07
C VAL A 219 -6.75 13.84 -4.38
N GLY A 220 -6.30 14.13 -5.60
CA GLY A 220 -5.03 13.68 -6.12
C GLY A 220 -4.61 14.36 -7.42
N ARG A 221 -3.73 13.66 -8.13
CA ARG A 221 -3.07 14.06 -9.36
C ARG A 221 -2.59 12.83 -10.14
N ASP A 222 -2.22 13.02 -11.40
CA ASP A 222 -1.61 12.00 -12.25
C ASP A 222 -0.31 12.50 -12.92
N THR A 223 0.32 11.58 -13.66
CA THR A 223 1.28 11.92 -14.71
C THR A 223 0.63 11.83 -16.08
N ASP A 224 1.26 12.46 -17.06
CA ASP A 224 1.11 12.16 -18.48
C ASP A 224 1.28 10.65 -18.73
N TYR A 225 0.75 10.19 -19.86
CA TYR A 225 0.66 8.82 -20.31
C TYR A 225 1.12 8.61 -21.75
N ASP A 226 1.39 9.68 -22.50
CA ASP A 226 1.82 9.58 -23.90
C ASP A 226 3.30 9.16 -24.04
N PHE A 227 3.54 7.88 -23.74
CA PHE A 227 4.84 7.22 -23.86
C PHE A 227 4.80 6.19 -24.98
N ASN A 228 5.36 6.54 -26.14
CA ASN A 228 5.45 5.65 -27.31
C ASN A 228 6.79 4.90 -27.43
N THR A 229 7.71 5.14 -26.50
CA THR A 229 9.04 4.50 -26.45
C THR A 229 9.43 4.25 -25.00
N THR A 230 10.20 3.19 -24.75
CA THR A 230 10.71 2.85 -23.41
C THR A 230 11.65 3.93 -22.88
N SER A 231 12.44 4.58 -23.74
CA SER A 231 13.37 5.67 -23.40
C SER A 231 12.72 6.86 -22.70
N LYS A 232 11.43 7.15 -22.99
CA LYS A 232 10.66 8.18 -22.27
C LYS A 232 10.48 7.86 -20.78
N LEU A 233 10.56 6.58 -20.39
CA LEU A 233 10.42 6.10 -19.02
C LEU A 233 11.72 5.59 -18.38
N THR A 234 12.73 5.23 -19.19
CA THR A 234 14.00 4.67 -18.70
C THR A 234 15.15 5.67 -18.65
N ASP A 235 15.22 6.59 -19.61
CA ASP A 235 16.38 7.47 -19.76
C ASP A 235 16.37 8.57 -18.71
N GLN A 236 17.51 8.78 -18.06
CA GLN A 236 17.67 9.74 -16.98
C GLN A 236 17.20 11.15 -17.36
N ALA A 237 17.46 11.58 -18.59
CA ALA A 237 17.06 12.90 -19.11
C ALA A 237 15.53 13.06 -19.25
N ASN A 238 14.79 11.96 -19.39
CA ASN A 238 13.34 11.98 -19.57
C ASN A 238 12.56 11.86 -18.25
N LEU A 239 13.16 11.35 -17.18
CA LEU A 239 12.44 11.01 -15.95
C LEU A 239 11.64 12.19 -15.37
N ALA A 240 12.25 13.36 -15.20
CA ALA A 240 11.54 14.54 -14.66
C ALA A 240 10.40 15.00 -15.58
N ARG A 241 10.59 14.92 -16.90
CA ARG A 241 9.56 15.25 -17.90
C ARG A 241 8.43 14.22 -17.92
N SER A 242 8.73 12.95 -17.69
CA SER A 242 7.74 11.87 -17.60
C SER A 242 6.81 11.99 -16.38
N CYS A 243 7.09 12.92 -15.47
CA CYS A 243 6.30 13.19 -14.28
C CYS A 243 5.38 14.42 -14.43
N GLN A 244 5.34 15.08 -15.59
CA GLN A 244 4.40 16.18 -15.84
C GLN A 244 2.96 15.67 -15.78
N PRO A 245 1.98 16.51 -15.35
CA PRO A 245 0.58 16.10 -15.30
C PRO A 245 -0.04 15.97 -16.69
N THR A 246 -1.17 15.27 -16.78
CA THR A 246 -2.07 15.41 -17.94
C THR A 246 -2.64 16.84 -18.00
N PRO A 247 -3.13 17.31 -19.15
CA PRO A 247 -3.74 18.64 -19.26
C PRO A 247 -4.89 18.86 -18.26
N TRP A 248 -5.70 17.83 -17.99
CA TRP A 248 -6.79 17.88 -17.01
C TRP A 248 -6.32 17.63 -15.57
N GLY A 249 -5.27 16.84 -15.36
CA GLY A 249 -4.66 16.56 -14.06
C GLY A 249 -3.81 17.69 -13.49
N ALA A 250 -3.47 18.71 -14.30
CA ALA A 250 -2.67 19.86 -13.89
C ALA A 250 -3.28 20.68 -12.74
N SER A 251 -4.60 20.60 -12.56
CA SER A 251 -5.34 21.28 -11.48
C SER A 251 -5.36 20.52 -10.15
N GLY A 252 -4.84 19.29 -10.10
CA GLY A 252 -4.92 18.41 -8.94
C GLY A 252 -4.15 18.89 -7.71
N LYS A 253 -4.82 19.02 -6.55
CA LYS A 253 -4.23 19.57 -5.31
C LYS A 253 -4.02 18.55 -4.18
N GLY A 254 -4.42 17.29 -4.36
CA GLY A 254 -4.31 16.26 -3.34
C GLY A 254 -2.99 15.48 -3.35
N ARG A 255 -2.81 14.61 -2.35
CA ARG A 255 -1.61 13.77 -2.18
C ARG A 255 -1.73 12.41 -2.86
N PHE A 256 -2.95 11.96 -3.18
CA PHE A 256 -3.12 10.74 -3.96
C PHE A 256 -2.51 10.94 -5.36
N PHE A 257 -1.67 10.02 -5.80
CA PHE A 257 -0.90 10.23 -7.02
C PHE A 257 -0.83 8.97 -7.89
N VAL A 258 -1.47 9.04 -9.06
CA VAL A 258 -1.44 7.98 -10.07
C VAL A 258 -0.25 8.21 -11.00
N MET A 259 0.76 7.33 -10.94
CA MET A 259 1.87 7.37 -11.89
C MET A 259 1.59 6.42 -13.04
N GLN A 260 1.22 6.97 -14.20
CA GLN A 260 1.02 6.21 -15.43
C GLN A 260 2.38 5.72 -15.94
N HIS A 261 2.55 4.41 -16.10
CA HIS A 261 3.84 3.76 -16.36
C HIS A 261 3.70 2.58 -17.33
N PHE A 262 3.33 2.90 -18.57
CA PHE A 262 3.21 1.93 -19.65
C PHE A 262 3.69 2.57 -20.95
N VAL A 263 3.92 1.76 -21.99
CA VAL A 263 4.35 2.22 -23.30
C VAL A 263 3.35 1.75 -24.34
N THR A 264 2.74 2.70 -25.05
CA THR A 264 1.76 2.44 -26.10
C THR A 264 2.31 2.95 -27.43
N ASN A 265 2.55 2.03 -28.36
CA ASN A 265 2.87 2.35 -29.75
C ASN A 265 1.93 1.54 -30.65
N LEU A 266 0.81 2.16 -31.04
CA LEU A 266 -0.39 1.54 -31.62
C LEU A 266 -1.11 0.57 -30.68
N ILE A 267 -0.40 -0.36 -30.06
CA ILE A 267 -0.90 -1.36 -29.10
C ILE A 267 0.04 -1.47 -27.90
N ALA A 268 -0.44 -2.10 -26.82
CA ALA A 268 0.40 -2.44 -25.69
C ALA A 268 1.45 -3.49 -26.08
N SER A 269 2.64 -3.41 -25.48
CA SER A 269 3.76 -4.29 -25.81
C SER A 269 4.26 -5.02 -24.58
N ARG A 270 4.21 -6.35 -24.62
CA ARG A 270 4.82 -7.23 -23.60
C ARG A 270 6.33 -7.02 -23.49
N SER A 271 7.02 -6.77 -24.60
CA SER A 271 8.47 -6.51 -24.62
C SER A 271 8.81 -5.18 -23.93
N SER A 272 8.05 -4.12 -24.26
CA SER A 272 8.20 -2.83 -23.59
C SER A 272 7.89 -2.94 -22.10
N SER A 273 6.83 -3.68 -21.74
CA SER A 273 6.42 -3.90 -20.34
C SER A 273 7.53 -4.58 -19.53
N ARG A 274 8.16 -5.66 -20.05
CA ARG A 274 9.34 -6.28 -19.41
C ARG A 274 10.46 -5.29 -19.10
N THR A 275 10.64 -4.30 -19.98
CA THR A 275 11.70 -3.29 -19.83
C THR A 275 11.32 -2.24 -18.79
N VAL A 276 10.13 -1.66 -18.90
CA VAL A 276 9.74 -0.52 -18.04
C VAL A 276 9.32 -0.96 -16.64
N ASN A 277 8.69 -2.13 -16.51
CA ASN A 277 8.28 -2.69 -15.22
C ASN A 277 9.43 -3.30 -14.40
N ALA A 278 10.68 -3.18 -14.85
CA ALA A 278 11.84 -3.55 -14.05
C ALA A 278 11.86 -2.73 -12.74
N LYS A 279 12.21 -3.39 -11.63
CA LYS A 279 12.15 -2.79 -10.28
C LYS A 279 12.92 -1.47 -10.20
N ASP A 280 14.14 -1.45 -10.72
CA ASP A 280 15.02 -0.27 -10.66
C ASP A 280 14.48 0.89 -11.52
N VAL A 281 13.85 0.61 -12.67
CA VAL A 281 13.21 1.61 -13.53
C VAL A 281 12.01 2.24 -12.82
N LEU A 282 11.10 1.42 -12.30
CA LEU A 282 9.93 1.89 -11.55
C LEU A 282 10.32 2.71 -10.33
N VAL A 283 11.25 2.21 -9.51
CA VAL A 283 11.73 2.92 -8.31
C VAL A 283 12.39 4.24 -8.71
N ARG A 284 13.29 4.25 -9.69
CA ARG A 284 13.99 5.47 -10.14
C ARG A 284 13.00 6.52 -10.63
N ARG A 285 12.01 6.13 -11.43
CA ARG A 285 10.99 7.07 -11.92
C ARG A 285 10.08 7.55 -10.80
N ALA A 286 9.61 6.68 -9.91
CA ALA A 286 8.77 7.08 -8.79
C ALA A 286 9.48 8.09 -7.87
N LEU A 287 10.78 7.90 -7.63
CA LEU A 287 11.62 8.84 -6.88
C LEU A 287 11.83 10.17 -7.63
N ALA A 288 12.02 10.13 -8.96
CA ALA A 288 12.07 11.33 -9.78
C ALA A 288 10.74 12.12 -9.75
N CYS A 289 9.60 11.41 -9.79
CA CYS A 289 8.30 12.04 -9.66
C CYS A 289 8.05 12.59 -8.26
N ARG A 290 8.57 11.93 -7.21
CA ARG A 290 8.57 12.49 -5.84
C ARG A 290 9.33 13.81 -5.78
N GLU A 291 10.49 13.89 -6.40
CA GLU A 291 11.29 15.13 -6.46
C GLU A 291 10.55 16.22 -7.25
N ALA A 292 10.04 15.88 -8.44
CA ALA A 292 9.38 16.84 -9.32
C ALA A 292 8.00 17.30 -8.82
N ARG A 293 7.25 16.45 -8.10
CA ARG A 293 5.85 16.69 -7.72
C ARG A 293 5.65 16.86 -6.20
N GLY A 294 6.69 16.64 -5.39
CA GLY A 294 6.66 16.75 -3.93
C GLY A 294 5.89 15.63 -3.21
N VAL A 295 5.47 14.59 -3.93
CA VAL A 295 4.71 13.47 -3.39
C VAL A 295 5.06 12.18 -4.12
N LEU A 296 5.17 11.08 -3.37
CA LEU A 296 5.44 9.75 -3.93
C LEU A 296 4.15 9.21 -4.60
N PRO A 297 4.24 8.49 -5.73
CA PRO A 297 3.08 7.84 -6.32
C PRO A 297 2.37 6.91 -5.34
N SER A 298 1.05 7.03 -5.23
CA SER A 298 0.19 6.06 -4.54
C SER A 298 -0.14 4.87 -5.43
N ILE A 299 -0.12 5.02 -6.75
CA ILE A 299 -0.33 3.92 -7.71
C ILE A 299 0.82 3.89 -8.71
N LEU A 300 1.44 2.72 -8.86
CA LEU A 300 2.27 2.38 -10.01
C LEU A 300 1.38 1.72 -11.05
N LEU A 301 0.92 2.47 -12.05
CA LEU A 301 -0.07 1.99 -13.02
C LEU A 301 0.61 1.44 -14.27
N VAL A 302 0.57 0.13 -14.48
CA VAL A 302 1.37 -0.58 -15.50
C VAL A 302 0.54 -1.45 -16.44
N ASP A 303 1.09 -1.74 -17.62
CA ASP A 303 0.65 -2.84 -18.49
C ASP A 303 1.41 -4.12 -18.14
N TYR A 304 0.77 -5.29 -18.32
CA TYR A 304 1.33 -6.62 -18.08
C TYR A 304 2.16 -6.70 -16.79
N TYR A 305 1.51 -6.43 -15.66
CA TYR A 305 2.15 -6.29 -14.34
C TYR A 305 3.03 -7.50 -13.94
N GLU A 306 2.78 -8.68 -14.51
CA GLU A 306 3.57 -9.90 -14.30
C GLU A 306 4.93 -9.88 -15.00
N LEU A 307 5.14 -8.96 -15.94
CA LEU A 307 6.36 -8.85 -16.74
C LEU A 307 7.29 -7.80 -16.13
N GLY A 308 8.11 -8.19 -15.15
CA GLY A 308 9.02 -7.30 -14.44
C GLY A 308 9.03 -7.61 -12.95
N ASP A 309 9.32 -6.60 -12.12
CA ASP A 309 9.24 -6.73 -10.65
C ASP A 309 8.54 -5.50 -10.03
N VAL A 310 7.27 -5.34 -10.41
CA VAL A 310 6.41 -4.25 -9.95
C VAL A 310 6.10 -4.37 -8.46
N PHE A 311 6.00 -5.60 -7.95
CA PHE A 311 5.75 -5.86 -6.53
C PHE A 311 6.98 -5.56 -5.68
N GLY A 312 8.19 -5.89 -6.15
CA GLY A 312 9.44 -5.52 -5.51
C GLY A 312 9.67 -4.00 -5.54
N ALA A 313 9.26 -3.32 -6.61
CA ALA A 313 9.24 -1.86 -6.65
C ALA A 313 8.29 -1.27 -5.60
N ALA A 314 7.04 -1.74 -5.53
CA ALA A 314 6.07 -1.28 -4.54
C ALA A 314 6.53 -1.58 -3.10
N ARG A 315 7.12 -2.75 -2.83
CA ARG A 315 7.75 -3.06 -1.54
C ARG A 315 8.85 -2.06 -1.19
N ALA A 316 9.77 -1.80 -2.12
CA ALA A 316 10.86 -0.86 -1.90
C ALA A 316 10.37 0.56 -1.63
N LEU A 317 9.36 1.02 -2.38
CA LEU A 317 8.78 2.36 -2.23
C LEU A 317 7.91 2.51 -0.97
N ASN A 318 7.37 1.40 -0.46
CA ASN A 318 6.72 1.34 0.85
C ASN A 318 7.69 1.00 1.99
N ASP A 319 9.01 1.02 1.78
CA ASP A 319 10.01 0.63 2.80
C ASP A 319 9.77 -0.77 3.42
N LEU A 320 9.06 -1.66 2.73
CA LEU A 320 8.79 -3.01 3.19
C LEU A 320 10.05 -3.86 3.04
N TYR A 321 10.39 -4.62 4.08
CA TYR A 321 11.55 -5.49 4.06
C TYR A 321 11.34 -6.63 3.04
N GLU A 322 12.37 -6.89 2.24
CA GLU A 322 12.45 -8.03 1.35
C GLU A 322 13.64 -8.87 1.80
N PRO A 323 13.44 -10.09 2.34
CA PRO A 323 14.55 -11.00 2.51
C PRO A 323 15.10 -11.36 1.12
N PRO A 324 16.44 -11.47 0.95
CA PRO A 324 16.98 -11.96 -0.31
C PRO A 324 16.37 -13.33 -0.62
N ALA A 325 16.03 -13.55 -1.90
CA ALA A 325 15.51 -14.83 -2.36
C ALA A 325 16.47 -15.97 -1.97
N PRO A 326 15.97 -17.13 -1.49
CA PRO A 326 16.83 -18.26 -1.22
C PRO A 326 17.53 -18.67 -2.51
N GLY A 327 18.86 -18.54 -2.58
CA GLY A 327 19.67 -19.12 -3.64
C GLY A 327 20.37 -18.17 -4.61
N THR A 328 20.41 -16.85 -4.40
CA THR A 328 21.37 -16.02 -5.17
C THR A 328 22.79 -16.31 -4.68
N PRO A 329 23.69 -16.89 -5.50
CA PRO A 329 25.08 -17.06 -5.12
C PRO A 329 25.71 -15.68 -4.99
N THR A 330 26.32 -15.40 -3.84
CA THR A 330 27.21 -14.26 -3.71
C THR A 330 28.47 -14.60 -4.51
N ASP A 331 28.69 -13.89 -5.61
CA ASP A 331 29.93 -14.00 -6.39
C ASP A 331 31.14 -13.68 -5.49
N GLY A 332 31.76 -14.74 -4.99
CA GLY A 332 33.03 -14.75 -4.29
C GLY A 332 34.11 -15.19 -5.27
N SER A 333 34.65 -14.24 -6.00
CA SER A 333 35.92 -14.41 -6.72
C SER A 333 37.04 -14.79 -5.73
N GLY A 334 37.70 -15.93 -6.01
CA GLY A 334 39.14 -16.09 -5.81
C GLY A 334 39.62 -16.91 -4.61
N GLY A 335 40.00 -18.17 -4.88
CA GLY A 335 41.29 -18.68 -4.42
C GLY A 335 41.32 -19.87 -3.46
N GLY A 336 41.55 -21.07 -4.02
CA GLY A 336 42.56 -22.00 -3.49
C GLY A 336 42.08 -23.17 -2.61
N GLY A 337 42.38 -24.40 -3.06
CA GLY A 337 42.87 -25.46 -2.16
C GLY A 337 42.03 -26.73 -2.04
N ALA A 338 42.43 -27.73 -2.83
CA ALA A 338 42.35 -29.19 -2.68
C ALA A 338 41.82 -29.83 -1.37
N GLY A 339 41.12 -30.96 -1.53
CA GLY A 339 41.06 -32.04 -0.53
C GLY A 339 39.76 -32.87 -0.60
N GLY A 340 39.82 -34.07 -1.18
CA GLY A 340 38.72 -35.04 -1.16
C GLY A 340 38.69 -35.90 0.11
N GLY A 341 37.60 -36.64 0.29
CA GLY A 341 37.54 -37.79 1.21
C GLY A 341 36.28 -37.89 2.09
N ASP A 342 35.41 -38.82 1.71
CA ASP A 342 34.34 -39.54 2.43
C ASP A 342 34.36 -39.60 3.98
N ALA A 343 33.16 -39.55 4.59
CA ALA A 343 32.66 -40.51 5.61
C ALA A 343 31.28 -40.10 6.19
N GLY A 344 30.43 -41.10 6.49
CA GLY A 344 29.01 -41.02 6.81
C GLY A 344 28.59 -40.64 8.25
N PRO A 345 27.34 -40.97 8.67
CA PRO A 345 26.58 -40.20 9.66
C PRO A 345 26.75 -40.71 11.11
N GLY A 346 26.78 -39.78 12.06
CA GLY A 346 26.87 -40.06 13.50
C GLY A 346 25.97 -39.14 14.32
N ASN A 347 25.17 -39.75 15.18
CA ASN A 347 24.12 -39.20 16.02
C ASN A 347 24.65 -38.73 17.40
N GLY A 348 24.02 -37.70 17.98
CA GLY A 348 23.91 -37.49 19.44
C GLY A 348 24.96 -36.59 20.13
N GLY A 349 24.48 -35.62 20.91
CA GLY A 349 25.27 -34.99 21.99
C GLY A 349 24.93 -33.54 22.32
N ASN A 350 24.06 -33.34 23.32
CA ASN A 350 23.90 -32.06 24.02
C ASN A 350 25.22 -31.69 24.73
N GLY A 351 25.80 -30.53 24.36
CA GLY A 351 26.94 -29.94 25.05
C GLY A 351 26.97 -28.43 24.84
N GLU A 352 26.63 -27.66 25.88
CA GLU A 352 26.89 -26.22 25.93
C GLU A 352 28.40 -25.98 25.90
N ALA A 353 28.92 -25.57 24.74
CA ALA A 353 30.31 -25.15 24.58
C ALA A 353 30.47 -23.65 24.86
N SER A 354 31.17 -23.34 25.95
CA SER A 354 31.63 -22.00 26.34
C SER A 354 32.82 -21.57 25.47
N GLY A 355 32.53 -20.96 24.32
CA GLY A 355 33.53 -20.36 23.41
C GLY A 355 33.72 -18.84 23.61
N PRO A 356 34.82 -18.26 23.10
CA PRO A 356 35.15 -16.84 23.28
C PRO A 356 34.14 -15.91 22.59
N VAL A 357 33.79 -14.83 23.30
CA VAL A 357 32.72 -13.88 22.94
C VAL A 357 33.25 -12.79 22.00
N GLY A 358 32.72 -12.70 20.77
CA GLY A 358 32.94 -11.55 19.89
C GLY A 358 32.11 -10.34 20.34
N ALA A 359 32.73 -9.15 20.38
CA ALA A 359 32.05 -7.89 20.73
C ALA A 359 31.94 -6.97 19.50
N LEU A 360 30.71 -6.66 19.06
CA LEU A 360 30.45 -5.62 18.06
C LEU A 360 30.43 -4.25 18.74
N ARG A 361 31.27 -3.31 18.26
CA ARG A 361 31.31 -1.92 18.76
C ARG A 361 30.66 -0.98 17.73
N ILE A 362 29.63 -0.26 18.15
CA ILE A 362 28.97 0.78 17.35
C ILE A 362 29.25 2.14 18.00
N SER A 363 29.85 3.07 17.25
CA SER A 363 30.09 4.45 17.68
C SER A 363 29.27 5.40 16.82
N ALA A 364 28.51 6.30 17.46
CA ALA A 364 27.72 7.32 16.79
C ALA A 364 28.35 8.70 16.98
N PHE A 365 28.48 9.46 15.90
CA PHE A 365 29.00 10.83 15.92
C PHE A 365 27.91 11.80 15.48
N ALA A 366 27.66 12.84 16.29
CA ALA A 366 26.81 13.97 15.91
C ALA A 366 27.70 15.22 15.80
N ARG A 367 27.70 15.87 14.62
CA ARG A 367 28.27 17.23 14.46
C ARG A 367 27.16 18.25 14.72
N SER A 368 27.39 19.16 15.68
CA SER A 368 26.51 20.29 16.01
C SER A 368 25.14 19.88 16.59
N VAL A 369 25.08 19.67 17.91
CA VAL A 369 23.80 19.71 18.67
C VAL A 369 23.68 21.11 19.26
N LYS A 370 22.57 21.82 18.99
CA LYS A 370 22.33 23.15 19.58
C LYS A 370 22.32 23.06 21.11
N ARG A 371 22.97 24.03 21.76
CA ARG A 371 23.08 24.16 23.23
C ARG A 371 21.68 24.01 23.87
N GLY A 372 21.55 23.07 24.82
CA GLY A 372 20.29 22.82 25.54
C GLY A 372 19.28 21.90 24.84
N ARG A 373 19.57 21.34 23.67
CA ARG A 373 18.73 20.30 23.03
C ARG A 373 19.35 18.91 23.19
N ALA A 374 18.54 17.93 23.55
CA ALA A 374 18.89 16.52 23.46
C ALA A 374 18.64 16.04 22.02
N ALA A 375 19.57 15.26 21.47
CA ALA A 375 19.32 14.48 20.26
C ALA A 375 19.11 13.03 20.69
N GLN A 376 17.95 12.46 20.45
CA GLN A 376 17.73 11.04 20.74
C GLN A 376 18.09 10.24 19.49
N LEU A 377 19.03 9.30 19.63
CA LEU A 377 19.37 8.35 18.59
C LEU A 377 18.92 6.97 19.05
N SER A 378 17.77 6.53 18.56
CA SER A 378 17.39 5.12 18.70
C SER A 378 18.20 4.31 17.71
N VAL A 379 18.85 3.25 18.18
CA VAL A 379 19.58 2.28 17.36
C VAL A 379 18.93 0.93 17.59
N GLU A 380 18.10 0.51 16.64
CA GLU A 380 17.56 -0.85 16.64
C GLU A 380 18.62 -1.80 16.09
N LEU A 381 18.80 -2.94 16.76
CA LEU A 381 19.67 -4.01 16.29
C LEU A 381 18.85 -5.29 16.17
N TYR A 382 18.87 -5.85 14.97
CA TYR A 382 18.25 -7.12 14.67
C TYR A 382 19.31 -8.20 14.59
N ASN A 383 19.10 -9.30 15.32
CA ASN A 383 19.87 -10.53 15.17
C ASN A 383 18.89 -11.64 14.73
N ARG A 384 19.25 -12.37 13.65
CA ARG A 384 18.44 -13.42 13.01
C ARG A 384 18.07 -14.59 13.92
N SER A 385 18.75 -14.81 15.05
CA SER A 385 18.55 -16.01 15.89
C SER A 385 17.93 -15.80 17.27
N THR A 386 17.80 -14.57 17.80
CA THR A 386 17.51 -14.38 19.24
C THR A 386 16.42 -13.35 19.59
N GLN A 387 15.50 -13.04 18.67
CA GLN A 387 14.50 -11.97 18.81
C GLN A 387 15.12 -10.54 18.87
N ALA A 388 14.36 -9.57 18.36
CA ALA A 388 14.78 -8.17 18.26
C ALA A 388 14.99 -7.55 19.65
N ARG A 389 16.04 -6.74 19.81
CA ARG A 389 16.19 -5.86 20.98
C ARG A 389 16.38 -4.42 20.50
N THR A 390 15.41 -3.57 20.81
CA THR A 390 15.49 -2.12 20.58
C THR A 390 16.27 -1.47 21.71
N PHE A 391 17.31 -0.71 21.39
CA PHE A 391 18.02 0.12 22.36
C PHE A 391 17.92 1.59 21.98
N THR A 392 17.58 2.42 22.96
CA THR A 392 17.46 3.86 22.78
C THR A 392 18.66 4.55 23.42
N VAL A 393 19.50 5.21 22.62
CA VAL A 393 20.61 6.02 23.12
C VAL A 393 20.18 7.49 23.15
N LYS A 394 20.08 8.06 24.35
CA LYS A 394 19.86 9.50 24.51
C LYS A 394 21.21 10.22 24.43
N LEU A 395 21.39 11.12 23.47
CA LEU A 395 22.55 12.01 23.42
C LEU A 395 22.16 13.36 24.03
N GLN A 396 22.73 13.70 25.18
CA GLN A 396 22.57 15.03 25.79
C GLN A 396 23.75 15.91 25.41
N GLY A 397 23.47 17.12 24.91
CA GLY A 397 24.50 18.11 24.58
C GLY A 397 25.14 18.69 25.85
N GLY A 398 26.42 18.41 26.09
CA GLY A 398 27.22 19.06 27.13
C GLY A 398 27.74 20.44 26.72
N ARG A 399 28.17 21.26 27.70
CA ARG A 399 28.80 22.58 27.45
C ARG A 399 30.18 22.39 26.83
N GLY A 400 30.32 22.71 25.54
CA GLY A 400 31.61 22.84 24.86
C GLY A 400 31.47 22.65 23.35
N ASP A 401 32.08 23.54 22.57
CA ASP A 401 32.15 23.39 21.12
C ASP A 401 32.92 22.10 20.78
N GLY A 402 32.23 21.14 20.16
CA GLY A 402 32.83 19.89 19.69
C GLY A 402 33.02 18.80 20.74
N LEU A 403 31.91 18.29 21.32
CA LEU A 403 31.95 17.06 22.12
C LEU A 403 31.74 15.82 21.24
N SER A 404 32.75 14.94 21.16
CA SER A 404 32.58 13.57 20.65
C SER A 404 32.01 12.69 21.76
N TYR A 405 30.75 12.27 21.67
CA TYR A 405 30.21 11.27 22.57
C TYR A 405 30.51 9.87 21.99
N ARG A 406 31.15 8.99 22.76
CA ARG A 406 31.50 7.61 22.33
C ARG A 406 30.67 6.59 23.12
N PRO A 407 29.35 6.45 22.88
CA PRO A 407 28.62 5.35 23.47
C PRO A 407 29.22 4.05 22.94
N THR A 408 29.70 3.18 23.83
CA THR A 408 30.25 1.87 23.47
C THR A 408 29.18 0.83 23.75
N LEU A 409 28.50 0.35 22.71
CA LEU A 409 27.65 -0.84 22.83
C LEU A 409 28.54 -2.08 22.69
N LYS A 410 28.42 -3.04 23.61
CA LYS A 410 29.02 -4.38 23.49
C LYS A 410 27.88 -5.37 23.31
N VAL A 411 27.75 -5.93 22.10
CA VAL A 411 26.77 -7.00 21.84
C VAL A 411 27.46 -8.35 21.97
N ARG A 412 26.90 -9.24 22.79
CA ARG A 412 27.38 -10.62 22.96
C ARG A 412 26.79 -11.48 21.84
N VAL A 413 27.65 -11.95 20.92
CA VAL A 413 27.24 -12.86 19.83
C VAL A 413 27.62 -14.30 20.22
N PRO A 414 26.69 -15.28 20.18
CA PRO A 414 27.01 -16.67 20.47
C PRO A 414 28.01 -17.25 19.46
N ALA A 415 29.01 -17.99 19.93
CA ALA A 415 30.12 -18.50 19.12
C ALA A 415 29.71 -19.53 18.03
N GLN A 416 28.47 -20.00 18.03
CA GLN A 416 28.00 -21.03 17.11
C GLN A 416 27.38 -20.51 15.80
N SER A 417 27.31 -19.20 15.55
CA SER A 417 26.85 -18.72 14.23
C SER A 417 27.99 -18.76 13.21
N THR A 418 28.09 -19.86 12.46
CA THR A 418 28.82 -19.88 11.17
C THR A 418 28.15 -19.02 10.10
N GLN A 419 26.97 -18.47 10.40
CA GLN A 419 26.24 -17.54 9.54
C GLN A 419 26.70 -16.09 9.75
N GLU A 420 26.80 -15.36 8.64
CA GLU A 420 27.06 -13.92 8.62
C GLU A 420 26.01 -13.18 9.47
N ALA A 421 26.43 -12.56 10.58
CA ALA A 421 25.54 -11.76 11.41
C ALA A 421 25.33 -10.39 10.75
N GLN A 422 24.18 -10.22 10.09
CA GLN A 422 23.80 -8.94 9.48
C GLN A 422 23.02 -8.09 10.47
N PHE A 423 23.56 -6.91 10.79
CA PHE A 423 22.92 -5.93 11.68
C PHE A 423 22.45 -4.73 10.86
N VAL A 424 21.15 -4.42 10.94
CA VAL A 424 20.58 -3.21 10.36
C VAL A 424 20.57 -2.14 11.45
N VAL A 425 21.11 -0.96 11.16
CA VAL A 425 21.05 0.19 12.07
C VAL A 425 20.09 1.22 11.48
N ARG A 426 18.96 1.45 12.16
CA ARG A 426 18.03 2.55 11.86
C ARG A 426 18.34 3.71 12.78
N ALA A 427 18.53 4.91 12.23
CA ALA A 427 18.64 6.15 12.98
C ALA A 427 17.39 7.02 12.72
N ARG A 428 16.56 7.24 13.75
CA ARG A 428 15.43 8.17 13.66
C ARG A 428 15.86 9.52 14.24
N ARG A 429 15.72 10.59 13.46
CA ARG A 429 16.13 11.95 13.84
C ARG A 429 15.00 12.67 14.57
N ASP A 430 15.28 13.17 15.77
CA ASP A 430 14.40 14.12 16.44
C ASP A 430 14.86 15.57 16.16
N ALA A 431 14.06 16.27 15.34
CA ALA A 431 13.93 17.72 15.17
C ALA A 431 15.14 18.69 15.23
N SER A 432 16.40 18.30 14.95
CA SER A 432 17.52 19.25 14.88
C SER A 432 18.49 19.06 13.71
N ARG A 433 18.83 20.18 13.03
CA ARG A 433 19.76 20.26 11.89
C ARG A 433 21.20 19.88 12.31
N GLY A 434 21.77 18.88 11.63
CA GLY A 434 23.09 18.27 11.88
C GLY A 434 23.22 16.91 11.18
N THR A 435 24.45 16.49 10.85
CA THR A 435 24.77 15.21 10.17
C THR A 435 25.21 14.16 11.20
N VAL A 436 24.67 12.95 11.14
CA VAL A 436 25.06 11.82 11.99
C VAL A 436 25.89 10.84 11.16
N ARG A 437 27.06 10.42 11.67
CA ARG A 437 27.90 9.38 11.04
C ARG A 437 27.99 8.19 11.99
N LEU A 438 27.66 7.00 11.49
CA LEU A 438 27.78 5.74 12.23
C LEU A 438 29.06 5.03 11.80
N ILE A 439 29.87 4.60 12.77
CA ILE A 439 31.07 3.82 12.54
C ILE A 439 30.95 2.54 13.35
N ALA A 440 30.99 1.39 12.67
CA ALA A 440 31.09 0.09 13.32
C ALA A 440 32.53 -0.45 13.19
N THR A 441 33.05 -1.05 14.24
CA THR A 441 34.36 -1.69 14.25
C THR A 441 34.24 -3.10 14.82
N HIS A 442 34.79 -4.09 14.11
CA HIS A 442 34.78 -5.50 14.54
C HIS A 442 36.14 -5.86 15.18
N GLY A 443 36.11 -6.51 16.34
CA GLY A 443 37.31 -7.07 16.98
C GLY A 443 37.62 -8.46 16.42
N LYS A 444 38.85 -8.66 15.94
CA LYS A 444 39.46 -9.90 15.39
C LYS A 444 38.69 -11.20 15.74
N LEU A 445 37.75 -11.59 14.88
CA LEU A 445 37.21 -12.94 14.71
C LEU A 445 36.70 -13.06 13.26
N SER A 446 36.70 -14.26 12.71
CA SER A 446 36.52 -14.61 11.29
C SER A 446 35.11 -14.37 10.71
N SER A 447 34.20 -13.77 11.47
CA SER A 447 32.85 -13.39 11.02
C SER A 447 32.88 -12.08 10.24
N ARG A 448 32.44 -12.11 8.97
CA ARG A 448 32.11 -10.90 8.20
C ARG A 448 30.86 -10.28 8.82
N ILE A 449 30.91 -8.99 9.15
CA ILE A 449 29.75 -8.21 9.60
C ILE A 449 29.53 -7.11 8.57
N SER A 450 28.43 -7.24 7.82
CA SER A 450 27.98 -6.23 6.86
C SER A 450 27.06 -5.24 7.58
N LEU A 451 27.44 -3.96 7.62
CA LEU A 451 26.67 -2.89 8.27
C LEU A 451 25.99 -2.03 7.20
N VAL A 452 24.66 -2.00 7.20
CA VAL A 452 23.89 -1.11 6.31
C VAL A 452 23.39 0.08 7.13
N VAL A 453 23.88 1.28 6.79
CA VAL A 453 23.47 2.55 7.39
C VAL A 453 22.36 3.15 6.51
N ARG A 454 21.16 3.37 7.07
CA ARG A 454 20.06 4.10 6.41
C ARG A 454 19.91 5.51 6.97
#